data_AF-A0A9D6AH71-F1
#
_entry.id   AF-A0A9D6AH71-F1
#
_cell.length_a   1.000
_cell.length_b   1.000
_cell.length_c   1.000
_cell.angle_alpha   90.00
_cell.angle_beta   90.00
_cell.angle_gamma   90.00
#
_symmetry.space_group_name_H-M   'P 1'
#
loop_
_entity.id
_entity.type
_entity.pdbx_description
1 polymer ?
#
loop_
_entity_poly.entity_id
_entity_poly.type
_entity_poly.pdbx_seq_one_letter_code
_entity_poly.pdbx_strand_id
1 'polypeptide(L)'
;MITTNDIRRSFLEFFNAKGHEIVPSSPLIPHNDPTLMFVNAGMVPFKNIFTGAEKSKFLTATSSQKCVRAGGKHNDLDNVGYTARHHTFFEMLGNFSFGDYFKEEAILNAWELLTKTWEISPDRLTATVYHTDDEAYDLWRKISGLPEERIIRIATNDNFWSMGDTGPCGPCSEIFYDHGDTIFGGPPGSPDEDGDRFVEIWNLVFMQYEQDGSGNRIDLPKPSIDTGMGLERVAAVMQGTHDNYDIDLFKALIAESGTLTGTSTAGENQASHRVIADHLRASAFLVADGVLPANEGRGYVLRRIMRRAMRHAHLLGAKDPLMHRMVGALTGEMGNAFPELIRAKPLIEETLLREESNFRRTLDKGLKLLDAEIADMEEGDVLPGETAFKLYDTFGFPYDLTEDALRAKSLGVDREGF
;
A
#
# COMPACT_ATOMS: atom_id res chain seq x y z
N MET A 1 -14.93 -4.05 20.10
CA MET A 1 -14.40 -4.34 18.75
C MET A 1 -12.95 -3.88 18.76
N ILE A 2 -12.02 -4.70 18.28
CA ILE A 2 -10.60 -4.32 18.22
C ILE A 2 -10.42 -3.24 17.15
N THR A 3 -9.71 -2.16 17.46
CA THR A 3 -9.47 -1.06 16.51
C THR A 3 -8.20 -1.30 15.71
N THR A 4 -8.06 -0.65 14.55
CA THR A 4 -6.79 -0.67 13.77
C THR A 4 -5.61 -0.20 14.63
N ASN A 5 -5.85 0.76 15.53
CA ASN A 5 -4.86 1.24 16.48
C ASN A 5 -4.44 0.19 17.53
N ASP A 6 -5.38 -0.62 18.02
CA ASP A 6 -5.09 -1.71 18.94
C ASP A 6 -4.30 -2.83 18.25
N ILE A 7 -4.62 -3.14 16.99
CA ILE A 7 -3.90 -4.15 16.20
C ILE A 7 -2.44 -3.74 16.02
N ARG A 8 -2.19 -2.52 15.53
CA ARG A 8 -0.84 -1.97 15.38
C ARG A 8 -0.05 -2.05 16.68
N ARG A 9 -0.65 -1.57 17.78
CA ARG A 9 0.01 -1.57 19.09
C ARG A 9 0.34 -2.98 19.54
N SER A 10 -0.60 -3.91 19.42
CA SER A 10 -0.41 -5.30 19.85
C SER A 10 0.69 -6.02 19.05
N PHE A 11 0.85 -5.73 17.75
CA PHE A 11 1.95 -6.24 16.94
C PHE A 11 3.31 -5.79 17.49
N LEU A 12 3.46 -4.47 17.72
CA LEU A 12 4.71 -3.89 18.23
C LEU A 12 5.03 -4.41 19.63
N GLU A 13 4.02 -4.50 20.50
CA GLU A 13 4.16 -5.02 21.86
C GLU A 13 4.54 -6.50 21.88
N PHE A 14 3.98 -7.32 20.99
CA PHE A 14 4.32 -8.74 20.85
C PHE A 14 5.80 -8.93 20.52
N PHE A 15 6.31 -8.22 19.50
CA PHE A 15 7.71 -8.33 19.11
C PHE A 15 8.66 -7.69 20.14
N ASN A 16 8.25 -6.59 20.78
CA ASN A 16 9.00 -6.01 21.89
C ASN A 16 9.13 -6.96 23.08
N ALA A 17 8.07 -7.72 23.41
CA ALA A 17 8.12 -8.76 24.43
C ALA A 17 9.07 -9.92 24.05
N LYS A 18 9.34 -10.12 22.76
CA LYS A 18 10.33 -11.06 22.23
C LYS A 18 11.74 -10.45 22.04
N GLY A 19 11.95 -9.21 22.50
CA GLY A 19 13.25 -8.55 22.52
C GLY A 19 13.58 -7.74 21.27
N HIS A 20 12.63 -7.52 20.36
CA HIS A 20 12.80 -6.60 19.23
C HIS A 20 12.75 -5.15 19.69
N GLU A 21 13.70 -4.33 19.23
CA GLU A 21 13.64 -2.88 19.46
C GLU A 21 12.46 -2.28 18.68
N ILE A 22 11.54 -1.58 19.35
CA ILE A 22 10.50 -0.80 18.66
C ILE A 22 11.14 0.43 18.03
N VAL A 23 11.19 0.46 16.70
CA VAL A 23 11.76 1.58 15.94
C VAL A 23 10.65 2.38 15.25
N PRO A 24 10.68 3.73 15.34
CA PRO A 24 9.70 4.57 14.66
C PRO A 24 9.76 4.37 13.14
N SER A 25 8.60 4.53 12.48
CA SER A 25 8.54 4.60 11.02
C SER A 25 9.45 5.71 10.48
N SER A 26 10.22 5.40 9.44
CA SER A 26 10.97 6.41 8.69
C SER A 26 10.04 7.36 7.93
N PRO A 27 10.53 8.54 7.53
CA PRO A 27 9.88 9.34 6.50
C PRO A 27 9.66 8.55 5.21
N LEU A 28 8.63 8.92 4.44
CA LEU A 28 8.32 8.37 3.12
C LEU A 28 9.38 8.72 2.06
N ILE A 29 10.21 9.73 2.33
CA ILE A 29 11.35 10.10 1.49
C ILE A 29 12.56 9.29 1.95
N PRO A 30 13.08 8.34 1.13
CA PRO A 30 14.24 7.56 1.52
C PRO A 30 15.47 8.45 1.68
N HIS A 31 16.18 8.29 2.80
CA HIS A 31 17.46 8.96 3.02
C HIS A 31 18.57 8.20 2.28
N ASN A 32 19.34 8.91 1.46
CA ASN A 32 20.52 8.37 0.75
C ASN A 32 20.25 7.21 -0.22
N ASP A 33 19.01 7.04 -0.69
CA ASP A 33 18.72 6.09 -1.78
C ASP A 33 18.14 6.83 -3.00
N PRO A 34 18.96 7.14 -4.02
CA PRO A 34 18.48 7.81 -5.23
C PRO A 34 17.67 6.87 -6.13
N THR A 35 17.68 5.55 -5.89
CA THR A 35 16.98 4.57 -6.72
C THR A 35 15.50 4.42 -6.34
N LEU A 36 15.11 4.91 -5.16
CA LEU A 36 13.73 4.84 -4.68
C LEU A 36 13.00 6.18 -4.69
N MET A 37 11.81 6.16 -5.27
CA MET A 37 10.92 7.31 -5.27
C MET A 37 10.32 7.55 -3.87
N PHE A 38 9.77 6.52 -3.25
CA PHE A 38 9.23 6.55 -1.89
C PHE A 38 9.59 5.26 -1.15
N VAL A 39 9.53 5.29 0.17
CA VAL A 39 9.58 4.09 1.01
C VAL A 39 8.35 3.22 0.70
N ASN A 40 8.59 2.01 0.19
CA ASN A 40 7.56 1.09 -0.29
C ASN A 40 7.41 -0.18 0.58
N ALA A 41 8.31 -0.36 1.56
CA ALA A 41 8.36 -1.49 2.48
C ALA A 41 9.02 -1.11 3.82
N GLY A 42 8.76 -1.93 4.86
CA GLY A 42 9.33 -1.80 6.20
C GLY A 42 10.86 -1.92 6.25
N MET A 43 11.44 -2.65 5.29
CA MET A 43 12.88 -2.94 5.24
C MET A 43 13.74 -1.80 4.70
N VAL A 44 13.16 -0.86 3.95
CA VAL A 44 13.89 0.19 3.24
C VAL A 44 14.81 1.00 4.18
N PRO A 45 14.37 1.41 5.39
CA PRO A 45 15.23 2.13 6.33
C PRO A 45 16.41 1.30 6.85
N PHE A 46 16.36 -0.02 6.72
CA PHE A 46 17.38 -0.96 7.18
C PHE A 46 18.23 -1.54 6.04
N LYS A 47 18.07 -1.06 4.80
CA LYS A 47 18.82 -1.53 3.62
C LYS A 47 20.32 -1.68 3.91
N ASN A 48 20.95 -0.64 4.44
CA ASN A 48 22.40 -0.64 4.71
C ASN A 48 22.80 -1.59 5.84
N ILE A 49 21.88 -1.93 6.73
CA ILE A 49 22.13 -2.93 7.78
C ILE A 49 22.16 -4.32 7.16
N PHE A 50 21.21 -4.64 6.28
CA PHE A 50 21.17 -5.93 5.57
C PHE A 50 22.42 -6.16 4.72
N THR A 51 22.88 -5.14 3.99
CA THR A 51 24.09 -5.23 3.15
C THR A 51 25.39 -5.16 3.95
N GLY A 52 25.32 -4.86 5.25
CA GLY A 52 26.49 -4.66 6.11
C GLY A 52 27.24 -3.34 5.89
N ALA A 53 26.71 -2.44 5.06
CA ALA A 53 27.23 -1.09 4.86
C ALA A 53 27.08 -0.20 6.12
N GLU A 54 26.11 -0.51 6.98
CA GLU A 54 25.89 0.14 8.27
C GLU A 54 25.89 -0.89 9.40
N LYS A 55 26.57 -0.57 10.51
CA LYS A 55 26.51 -1.39 11.72
C LYS A 55 25.24 -1.06 12.51
N SER A 56 24.36 -2.05 12.66
CA SER A 56 23.16 -1.89 13.47
C SER A 56 23.46 -1.62 14.94
N LYS A 57 22.57 -0.86 15.59
CA LYS A 57 22.56 -0.64 17.06
C LYS A 57 21.86 -1.77 17.82
N PHE A 58 21.05 -2.56 17.12
CA PHE A 58 20.25 -3.67 17.65
C PHE A 58 20.33 -4.87 16.71
N LEU A 59 20.15 -6.08 17.22
CA LEU A 59 20.16 -7.29 16.39
C LEU A 59 18.79 -7.59 15.78
N THR A 60 17.73 -7.09 16.41
CA THR A 60 16.35 -7.28 16.01
C THR A 60 15.56 -5.98 16.17
N ALA A 61 14.57 -5.76 15.33
CA ALA A 61 13.71 -4.57 15.40
C ALA A 61 12.27 -4.85 14.95
N THR A 62 11.33 -4.01 15.38
CA THR A 62 9.93 -4.06 14.93
C THR A 62 9.40 -2.66 14.66
N SER A 63 8.60 -2.49 13.60
CA SER A 63 8.03 -1.20 13.22
C SER A 63 6.66 -1.32 12.54
N SER A 64 5.91 -0.20 12.54
CA SER A 64 4.74 0.01 11.68
C SER A 64 5.13 1.07 10.66
N GLN A 65 5.66 0.66 9.52
CA GLN A 65 6.23 1.56 8.53
C GLN A 65 5.14 2.13 7.61
N LYS A 66 5.10 3.45 7.48
CA LYS A 66 4.35 4.14 6.42
C LYS A 66 4.94 3.79 5.05
N CYS A 67 4.12 3.34 4.12
CA CYS A 67 4.54 2.98 2.77
C CYS A 67 3.71 3.73 1.73
N VAL A 68 4.34 4.11 0.61
CA VAL A 68 3.65 4.63 -0.57
C VAL A 68 4.05 3.82 -1.81
N ARG A 69 3.04 3.31 -2.53
CA ARG A 69 3.16 2.57 -3.79
C ARG A 69 2.44 3.30 -4.92
N ALA A 70 3.02 4.42 -5.34
CA ALA A 70 2.46 5.34 -6.34
C ALA A 70 3.41 5.59 -7.54
N GLY A 71 4.37 4.70 -7.75
CA GLY A 71 5.39 4.83 -8.78
C GLY A 71 6.56 3.85 -8.60
N GLY A 72 7.34 3.65 -9.67
CA GLY A 72 8.42 2.67 -9.70
C GLY A 72 7.91 1.24 -9.85
N LYS A 73 8.64 0.27 -9.30
CA LYS A 73 8.34 -1.18 -9.39
C LYS A 73 7.00 -1.58 -8.78
N HIS A 74 6.60 -0.93 -7.69
CA HIS A 74 5.33 -1.19 -7.00
C HIS A 74 4.43 0.03 -7.13
N ASN A 75 3.42 -0.06 -8.00
CA ASN A 75 2.47 1.00 -8.27
C ASN A 75 1.04 0.46 -8.23
N ASP A 76 0.34 0.78 -7.14
CA ASP A 76 -1.03 0.33 -6.88
C ASP A 76 -2.07 1.41 -7.20
N LEU A 77 -1.63 2.57 -7.68
CA LEU A 77 -2.45 3.78 -7.82
C LEU A 77 -3.74 3.54 -8.64
N ASP A 78 -3.66 2.68 -9.66
CA ASP A 78 -4.78 2.41 -10.56
C ASP A 78 -5.76 1.34 -10.05
N ASN A 79 -5.41 0.66 -8.95
CA ASN A 79 -6.26 -0.34 -8.27
C ASN A 79 -7.09 0.28 -7.14
N VAL A 80 -6.72 1.47 -6.68
CA VAL A 80 -7.34 2.18 -5.55
C VAL A 80 -8.80 2.50 -5.85
N GLY A 81 -9.68 2.17 -4.91
CA GLY A 81 -11.12 2.39 -5.03
C GLY A 81 -11.88 1.33 -5.82
N TYR A 82 -11.19 0.47 -6.56
CA TYR A 82 -11.79 -0.59 -7.39
C TYR A 82 -11.59 -2.00 -6.82
N THR A 83 -10.50 -2.22 -6.08
CA THR A 83 -10.26 -3.50 -5.38
C THR A 83 -10.47 -3.34 -3.87
N ALA A 84 -10.65 -4.45 -3.16
CA ALA A 84 -10.84 -4.44 -1.71
C ALA A 84 -9.54 -4.24 -0.90
N ARG A 85 -8.37 -4.37 -1.54
CA ARG A 85 -7.09 -4.62 -0.85
C ARG A 85 -5.93 -3.67 -1.18
N HIS A 86 -6.04 -2.84 -2.21
CA HIS A 86 -4.95 -1.98 -2.68
C HIS A 86 -5.11 -0.52 -2.25
N HIS A 87 -4.00 0.08 -1.83
CA HIS A 87 -3.92 1.45 -1.34
C HIS A 87 -2.70 2.15 -1.92
N THR A 88 -2.78 3.46 -2.11
CA THR A 88 -1.59 4.26 -2.45
C THR A 88 -0.68 4.37 -1.24
N PHE A 89 -1.27 4.62 -0.08
CA PHE A 89 -0.60 4.69 1.21
C PHE A 89 -1.09 3.53 2.08
N PHE A 90 -0.21 2.84 2.77
CA PHE A 90 -0.59 1.82 3.73
C PHE A 90 0.47 1.68 4.82
N GLU A 91 0.17 0.91 5.86
CA GLU A 91 1.15 0.58 6.89
C GLU A 91 1.60 -0.86 6.77
N MET A 92 2.92 -1.04 6.83
CA MET A 92 3.55 -2.35 6.86
C MET A 92 4.08 -2.63 8.27
N LEU A 93 3.44 -3.57 8.95
CA LEU A 93 3.90 -4.14 10.21
C LEU A 93 5.06 -5.09 9.93
N GLY A 94 6.25 -4.81 10.44
CA GLY A 94 7.43 -5.61 10.17
C GLY A 94 8.23 -5.94 11.42
N ASN A 95 8.71 -7.17 11.53
CA ASN A 95 9.80 -7.56 12.39
C ASN A 95 11.03 -7.95 11.56
N PHE A 96 12.20 -7.59 12.07
CA PHE A 96 13.47 -7.70 11.37
C PHE A 96 14.49 -8.43 12.25
N SER A 97 15.35 -9.22 11.61
CA SER A 97 16.50 -9.88 12.24
C SER A 97 17.74 -9.63 11.42
N PHE A 98 18.77 -9.02 12.02
CA PHE A 98 20.00 -8.60 11.34
C PHE A 98 21.14 -9.57 11.66
N GLY A 99 21.03 -10.79 11.11
CA GLY A 99 21.98 -11.88 11.37
C GLY A 99 21.94 -12.40 12.80
N ASP A 100 20.73 -12.52 13.37
CA ASP A 100 20.48 -13.06 14.71
C ASP A 100 19.73 -14.40 14.63
N TYR A 101 18.42 -14.37 14.36
CA TYR A 101 17.61 -15.54 14.07
C TYR A 101 17.24 -15.63 12.58
N PHE A 102 16.76 -16.78 12.15
CA PHE A 102 16.40 -17.03 10.76
C PHE A 102 15.04 -17.76 10.64
N LYS A 103 14.85 -18.63 9.65
CA LYS A 103 13.55 -19.18 9.24
C LYS A 103 12.71 -19.78 10.38
N GLU A 104 13.28 -20.67 11.20
CA GLU A 104 12.52 -21.39 12.25
C GLU A 104 11.85 -20.41 13.23
N GLU A 105 12.59 -19.44 13.74
CA GLU A 105 12.07 -18.47 14.69
C GLU A 105 11.17 -17.42 14.02
N ALA A 106 11.45 -17.03 12.77
CA ALA A 106 10.58 -16.15 12.01
C ALA A 106 9.18 -16.75 11.81
N ILE A 107 9.12 -18.02 11.37
CA ILE A 107 7.87 -18.76 11.18
C ILE A 107 7.16 -18.98 12.51
N LEU A 108 7.89 -19.37 13.57
CA LEU A 108 7.33 -19.56 14.91
C LEU A 108 6.68 -18.28 15.43
N ASN A 109 7.38 -17.14 15.35
CA ASN A 109 6.87 -15.87 15.84
C ASN A 109 5.63 -15.40 15.08
N ALA A 110 5.64 -15.51 13.74
CA ALA A 110 4.48 -15.16 12.92
C ALA A 110 3.27 -16.05 13.27
N TRP A 111 3.48 -17.36 13.36
CA TRP A 111 2.42 -18.31 13.69
C TRP A 111 1.85 -18.12 15.10
N GLU A 112 2.71 -17.85 16.09
CA GLU A 112 2.30 -17.56 17.46
C GLU A 112 1.46 -16.27 17.53
N LEU A 113 1.89 -15.19 16.86
CA LEU A 113 1.12 -13.94 16.82
C LEU A 113 -0.28 -14.19 16.24
N LEU A 114 -0.35 -14.79 15.05
CA LEU A 114 -1.62 -14.99 14.36
C LEU A 114 -2.56 -15.91 15.16
N THR A 115 -2.07 -17.07 15.60
CA THR A 115 -2.95 -18.15 16.10
C THR A 115 -3.09 -18.21 17.62
N LYS A 116 -2.14 -17.64 18.38
CA LYS A 116 -2.17 -17.64 19.85
C LYS A 116 -2.52 -16.29 20.42
N THR A 117 -1.90 -15.22 19.91
CA THR A 117 -2.13 -13.86 20.43
C THR A 117 -3.39 -13.25 19.83
N TRP A 118 -3.58 -13.36 18.53
CA TRP A 118 -4.75 -12.83 17.82
C TRP A 118 -5.86 -13.85 17.60
N GLU A 119 -5.63 -15.11 18.00
CA GLU A 119 -6.61 -16.20 17.95
C GLU A 119 -7.25 -16.40 16.56
N ILE A 120 -6.52 -16.05 15.50
CA ILE A 120 -6.94 -16.31 14.12
C ILE A 120 -6.97 -17.83 13.92
N SER A 121 -8.10 -18.34 13.43
CA SER A 121 -8.32 -19.76 13.22
C SER A 121 -7.25 -20.34 12.25
N PRO A 122 -6.46 -21.34 12.68
CA PRO A 122 -5.48 -21.99 11.83
C PRO A 122 -6.08 -22.60 10.55
N ASP A 123 -7.33 -23.06 10.62
CA ASP A 123 -8.07 -23.65 9.49
C ASP A 123 -8.42 -22.62 8.39
N ARG A 124 -8.15 -21.34 8.63
CA ARG A 124 -8.29 -20.27 7.64
C ARG A 124 -6.95 -19.81 7.07
N LEU A 125 -5.84 -20.35 7.55
CA LEU A 125 -4.50 -19.96 7.12
C LEU A 125 -3.96 -20.95 6.09
N THR A 126 -3.21 -20.41 5.14
CA THR A 126 -2.44 -21.15 4.11
C THR A 126 -1.07 -20.50 4.02
N ALA A 127 -0.01 -21.29 3.90
CA ALA A 127 1.35 -20.78 3.71
C ALA A 127 1.83 -21.08 2.29
N THR A 128 2.58 -20.16 1.69
CA THR A 128 3.35 -20.40 0.47
C THR A 128 4.84 -20.42 0.78
N VAL A 129 5.61 -21.19 0.04
CA VAL A 129 7.08 -21.20 0.11
C VAL A 129 7.68 -21.19 -1.29
N TYR A 130 8.87 -20.64 -1.43
CA TYR A 130 9.59 -20.74 -2.69
C TYR A 130 9.85 -22.21 -3.06
N HIS A 131 9.68 -22.57 -4.33
CA HIS A 131 9.62 -23.97 -4.75
C HIS A 131 10.85 -24.83 -4.38
N THR A 132 12.04 -24.22 -4.28
CA THR A 132 13.28 -24.89 -3.87
C THR A 132 13.61 -24.75 -2.38
N ASP A 133 12.75 -24.11 -1.57
CA ASP A 133 12.99 -23.89 -0.15
C ASP A 133 12.37 -25.02 0.70
N ASP A 134 13.03 -26.19 0.67
CA ASP A 134 12.61 -27.36 1.45
C ASP A 134 12.66 -27.12 2.96
N GLU A 135 13.60 -26.28 3.42
CA GLU A 135 13.72 -25.92 4.83
C GLU A 135 12.47 -25.19 5.32
N ALA A 136 12.00 -24.17 4.58
CA ALA A 136 10.78 -23.45 4.95
C ALA A 136 9.55 -24.37 4.93
N TYR A 137 9.45 -25.27 3.94
CA TYR A 137 8.35 -26.23 3.85
C TYR A 137 8.28 -27.14 5.09
N ASP A 138 9.42 -27.74 5.47
CA ASP A 138 9.50 -28.64 6.62
C ASP A 138 9.24 -27.91 7.94
N LEU A 139 9.72 -26.67 8.07
CA LEU A 139 9.46 -25.81 9.22
C LEU A 139 7.98 -25.47 9.36
N TRP A 140 7.29 -25.10 8.27
CA TRP A 140 5.84 -24.87 8.31
C TRP A 140 5.09 -26.10 8.78
N ARG A 141 5.38 -27.27 8.21
CA ARG A 141 4.74 -28.53 8.62
C ARG A 141 4.96 -28.82 10.11
N LYS A 142 6.19 -28.62 10.60
CA LYS A 142 6.56 -28.86 12.01
C LYS A 142 5.92 -27.87 12.99
N ILE A 143 5.96 -26.57 12.67
CA ILE A 143 5.58 -25.48 13.58
C ILE A 143 4.07 -25.26 13.56
N SER A 144 3.49 -25.19 12.37
CA SER A 144 2.08 -24.82 12.22
C SER A 144 1.13 -26.00 12.39
N GLY A 145 1.59 -27.21 12.08
CA GLY A 145 0.74 -28.39 11.97
C GLY A 145 -0.26 -28.31 10.81
N LEU A 146 -0.09 -27.36 9.88
CA LEU A 146 -0.90 -27.27 8.67
C LEU A 146 -0.76 -28.57 7.84
N PRO A 147 -1.84 -29.05 7.22
CA PRO A 147 -1.77 -30.18 6.31
C PRO A 147 -1.02 -29.78 5.04
N GLU A 148 -0.43 -30.76 4.34
CA GLU A 148 0.47 -30.52 3.21
C GLU A 148 -0.18 -29.73 2.08
N GLU A 149 -1.49 -29.92 1.85
CA GLU A 149 -2.26 -29.17 0.85
C GLU A 149 -2.40 -27.66 1.15
N ARG A 150 -2.05 -27.21 2.36
CA ARG A 150 -2.04 -25.80 2.78
C ARG A 150 -0.64 -25.21 2.88
N ILE A 151 0.39 -25.95 2.45
CA ILE A 151 1.76 -25.48 2.34
C ILE A 151 2.13 -25.55 0.86
N ILE A 152 1.91 -24.46 0.14
CA ILE A 152 1.95 -24.43 -1.32
C ILE A 152 3.33 -23.98 -1.80
N ARG A 153 3.90 -24.70 -2.78
CA ARG A 153 5.19 -24.36 -3.38
C ARG A 153 4.99 -23.51 -4.63
N ILE A 154 5.62 -22.34 -4.67
CA ILE A 154 5.49 -21.38 -5.76
C ILE A 154 6.86 -21.11 -6.38
N ALA A 155 6.94 -21.22 -7.72
CA ALA A 155 8.19 -21.08 -8.47
C ALA A 155 8.41 -19.68 -9.06
N THR A 156 7.37 -18.85 -9.07
CA THR A 156 7.37 -17.49 -9.60
C THR A 156 8.03 -16.51 -8.59
N ASN A 157 8.09 -15.24 -9.00
CA ASN A 157 8.63 -14.17 -8.16
C ASN A 157 7.73 -13.82 -6.96
N ASP A 158 6.54 -14.40 -6.85
CA ASP A 158 5.65 -14.17 -5.70
C ASP A 158 6.31 -14.67 -4.40
N ASN A 159 7.06 -15.79 -4.48
CA ASN A 159 7.87 -16.28 -3.38
C ASN A 159 9.37 -15.95 -3.49
N PHE A 160 9.74 -14.94 -4.30
CA PHE A 160 11.08 -14.38 -4.34
C PHE A 160 11.03 -12.85 -4.28
N TRP A 161 11.18 -12.31 -3.08
CA TRP A 161 11.03 -10.88 -2.84
C TRP A 161 12.30 -10.10 -3.16
N SER A 162 12.13 -8.91 -3.75
CA SER A 162 13.23 -7.98 -4.03
C SER A 162 12.78 -6.52 -3.90
N MET A 163 13.58 -5.71 -3.20
CA MET A 163 13.29 -4.30 -2.88
C MET A 163 13.04 -3.42 -4.10
N GLY A 164 13.77 -3.69 -5.18
CA GLY A 164 13.75 -2.95 -6.43
C GLY A 164 14.45 -3.76 -7.51
N ASP A 165 15.02 -3.08 -8.50
CA ASP A 165 15.90 -3.71 -9.50
C ASP A 165 17.27 -4.07 -8.91
N THR A 166 17.67 -3.36 -7.85
CA THR A 166 18.90 -3.59 -7.07
C THR A 166 18.62 -3.57 -5.57
N GLY A 167 19.47 -4.23 -4.79
CA GLY A 167 19.43 -4.23 -3.32
C GLY A 167 19.11 -5.59 -2.70
N PRO A 168 18.86 -5.64 -1.38
CA PRO A 168 18.60 -6.88 -0.66
C PRO A 168 17.37 -7.64 -1.20
N CYS A 169 17.49 -8.95 -1.30
CA CYS A 169 16.47 -9.86 -1.79
C CYS A 169 16.66 -11.30 -1.26
N GLY A 170 15.67 -12.15 -1.46
CA GLY A 170 15.73 -13.56 -1.06
C GLY A 170 14.44 -14.32 -1.32
N PRO A 171 14.47 -15.65 -1.19
CA PRO A 171 13.24 -16.44 -1.14
C PRO A 171 12.39 -15.99 0.06
N CYS A 172 11.07 -16.07 -0.10
CA CYS A 172 10.16 -15.71 0.97
C CYS A 172 9.05 -16.75 1.14
N SER A 173 8.38 -16.65 2.27
CA SER A 173 7.20 -17.43 2.59
C SER A 173 6.07 -16.49 2.98
N GLU A 174 4.90 -16.67 2.39
CA GLU A 174 3.76 -15.79 2.63
C GLU A 174 2.64 -16.54 3.33
N ILE A 175 1.87 -15.82 4.14
CA ILE A 175 0.72 -16.32 4.87
C ILE A 175 -0.53 -15.68 4.26
N PHE A 176 -1.47 -16.52 3.85
CA PHE A 176 -2.76 -16.13 3.29
C PHE A 176 -3.90 -16.47 4.25
N TYR A 177 -4.93 -15.63 4.27
CA TYR A 177 -6.18 -15.85 4.99
C TYR A 177 -7.33 -16.14 4.02
N ASP A 178 -8.10 -17.20 4.27
CA ASP A 178 -9.30 -17.58 3.52
C ASP A 178 -10.55 -16.89 4.10
N HIS A 179 -11.03 -15.82 3.46
CA HIS A 179 -12.25 -15.12 3.85
C HIS A 179 -13.54 -15.93 3.65
N GLY A 180 -13.49 -17.08 2.98
CA GLY A 180 -14.60 -18.01 2.79
C GLY A 180 -15.13 -18.11 1.37
N ASP A 181 -15.92 -19.15 1.14
CA ASP A 181 -16.46 -19.55 -0.16
C ASP A 181 -17.49 -18.58 -0.76
N THR A 182 -18.02 -17.65 0.03
CA THR A 182 -18.91 -16.58 -0.46
C THR A 182 -18.18 -15.51 -1.28
N ILE A 183 -16.84 -15.48 -1.24
CA ILE A 183 -16.00 -14.54 -1.98
C ILE A 183 -15.32 -15.29 -3.12
N PHE A 184 -15.28 -14.65 -4.30
CA PHE A 184 -14.61 -15.21 -5.46
C PHE A 184 -13.08 -15.23 -5.27
N GLY A 185 -12.45 -16.36 -5.62
CA GLY A 185 -11.00 -16.54 -5.59
C GLY A 185 -10.61 -17.96 -5.21
N GLY A 186 -9.43 -18.38 -5.67
CA GLY A 186 -8.80 -19.65 -5.34
C GLY A 186 -7.56 -19.45 -4.43
N PRO A 187 -6.99 -20.54 -3.90
CA PRO A 187 -5.74 -20.47 -3.13
C PRO A 187 -4.58 -19.99 -4.02
N PRO A 188 -3.47 -19.51 -3.41
CA PRO A 188 -2.29 -19.11 -4.18
C PRO A 188 -1.75 -20.28 -5.01
N GLY A 189 -1.26 -19.99 -6.22
CA GLY A 189 -0.84 -20.96 -7.24
C GLY A 189 -1.99 -21.54 -8.08
N SER A 190 -3.24 -21.12 -7.87
CA SER A 190 -4.40 -21.57 -8.64
C SER A 190 -4.77 -20.59 -9.76
N PRO A 191 -5.54 -21.02 -10.78
CA PRO A 191 -5.99 -20.11 -11.85
C PRO A 191 -6.80 -18.89 -11.38
N ASP A 192 -7.40 -18.97 -10.19
CA ASP A 192 -8.25 -17.92 -9.61
C ASP A 192 -7.56 -17.21 -8.42
N GLU A 193 -6.24 -17.29 -8.30
CA GLU A 193 -5.47 -16.74 -7.17
C GLU A 193 -5.60 -15.21 -7.00
N ASP A 194 -5.91 -14.48 -8.07
CA ASP A 194 -6.07 -13.02 -8.05
C ASP A 194 -7.37 -12.51 -7.39
N GLY A 195 -8.27 -13.44 -7.03
CA GLY A 195 -9.52 -13.13 -6.33
C GLY A 195 -9.31 -12.59 -4.91
N ASP A 196 -10.39 -12.07 -4.30
CA ASP A 196 -10.36 -11.48 -2.96
C ASP A 196 -10.61 -12.51 -1.83
N ARG A 197 -10.75 -13.80 -2.15
CA ARG A 197 -10.99 -14.84 -1.14
C ARG A 197 -9.75 -15.13 -0.30
N PHE A 198 -8.63 -15.43 -0.94
CA PHE A 198 -7.36 -15.73 -0.28
C PHE A 198 -6.49 -14.48 -0.30
N VAL A 199 -6.45 -13.77 0.82
CA VAL A 199 -5.70 -12.52 0.92
C VAL A 199 -4.36 -12.79 1.58
N GLU A 200 -3.27 -12.42 0.91
CA GLU A 200 -1.93 -12.37 1.49
C GLU A 200 -1.92 -11.37 2.65
N ILE A 201 -1.71 -11.85 3.88
CA ILE A 201 -1.69 -11.01 5.07
C ILE A 201 -0.27 -10.71 5.56
N TRP A 202 0.70 -11.60 5.34
CA TRP A 202 2.05 -11.44 5.87
C TRP A 202 3.09 -12.16 5.01
N ASN A 203 4.10 -11.43 4.54
CA ASN A 203 5.26 -11.97 3.84
C ASN A 203 6.49 -12.04 4.79
N LEU A 204 7.16 -13.19 4.83
CA LEU A 204 8.38 -13.48 5.58
C LEU A 204 9.53 -13.69 4.58
N VAL A 205 10.34 -12.67 4.38
CA VAL A 205 11.48 -12.68 3.45
C VAL A 205 12.74 -13.16 4.16
N PHE A 206 13.33 -14.21 3.61
CA PHE A 206 14.59 -14.77 4.09
C PHE A 206 15.74 -14.13 3.31
N MET A 207 16.12 -12.92 3.72
CA MET A 207 17.16 -12.11 3.08
C MET A 207 18.48 -12.88 3.00
N GLN A 208 18.92 -13.17 1.78
CA GLN A 208 20.11 -13.96 1.50
C GLN A 208 21.05 -13.28 0.50
N TYR A 209 20.53 -12.42 -0.37
CA TYR A 209 21.30 -11.86 -1.47
C TYR A 209 21.16 -10.34 -1.56
N GLU A 210 22.16 -9.69 -2.14
CA GLU A 210 22.05 -8.37 -2.73
C GLU A 210 22.08 -8.52 -4.26
N GLN A 211 21.09 -7.97 -4.95
CA GLN A 211 21.03 -7.95 -6.40
C GLN A 211 21.70 -6.69 -6.95
N ASP A 212 22.62 -6.85 -7.90
CA ASP A 212 23.27 -5.75 -8.61
C ASP A 212 22.47 -5.26 -9.83
N GLY A 213 22.90 -4.16 -10.45
CA GLY A 213 22.23 -3.58 -11.62
C GLY A 213 22.30 -4.42 -12.91
N SER A 214 23.08 -5.50 -12.91
CA SER A 214 23.13 -6.48 -14.00
C SER A 214 22.24 -7.70 -13.73
N GLY A 215 21.58 -7.76 -12.57
CA GLY A 215 20.77 -8.89 -12.13
C GLY A 215 21.56 -10.01 -11.46
N ASN A 216 22.86 -9.85 -11.21
CA ASN A 216 23.64 -10.84 -10.47
C ASN A 216 23.30 -10.75 -8.98
N ARG A 217 23.31 -11.91 -8.30
CA ARG A 217 23.04 -12.02 -6.87
C ARG A 217 24.33 -12.33 -6.11
N ILE A 218 24.63 -11.52 -5.12
CA ILE A 218 25.80 -11.65 -4.24
C ILE A 218 25.29 -12.00 -2.84
N ASP A 219 25.90 -12.97 -2.17
CA ASP A 219 25.50 -13.34 -0.81
C ASP A 219 25.65 -12.16 0.16
N LEU A 220 24.61 -11.92 0.97
CA LEU A 220 24.68 -10.96 2.06
C LEU A 220 25.70 -11.44 3.11
N PRO A 221 26.36 -10.52 3.85
CA PRO A 221 27.32 -10.90 4.88
C PRO A 221 26.75 -11.81 5.96
N LYS A 222 25.44 -11.68 6.23
CA LYS A 222 24.69 -12.51 7.16
C LYS A 222 23.27 -12.75 6.64
N PRO A 223 22.79 -14.00 6.55
CA PRO A 223 21.37 -14.29 6.34
C PRO A 223 20.53 -13.57 7.40
N SER A 224 19.45 -12.95 6.97
CA SER A 224 18.67 -12.02 7.79
C SER A 224 17.17 -12.19 7.54
N ILE A 225 16.33 -11.67 8.42
CA ILE A 225 14.87 -11.71 8.26
C ILE A 225 14.35 -10.30 8.04
N ASP A 226 13.50 -10.19 7.03
CA ASP A 226 12.60 -9.07 6.78
C ASP A 226 11.18 -9.62 6.73
N THR A 227 10.23 -8.96 7.36
CA THR A 227 8.82 -9.34 7.25
C THR A 227 7.96 -8.11 7.03
N GLY A 228 6.83 -8.31 6.35
CA GLY A 228 5.87 -7.26 6.09
C GLY A 228 4.44 -7.79 6.09
N MET A 229 3.62 -7.26 7.00
CA MET A 229 2.18 -7.49 7.07
C MET A 229 1.44 -6.19 6.83
N GLY A 230 0.51 -6.18 5.88
CA GLY A 230 -0.35 -5.02 5.63
C GLY A 230 -1.32 -4.81 6.80
N LEU A 231 -1.18 -3.71 7.54
CA LEU A 231 -2.01 -3.42 8.71
C LEU A 231 -3.50 -3.42 8.35
N GLU A 232 -3.87 -2.81 7.23
CA GLU A 232 -5.26 -2.72 6.79
C GLU A 232 -5.84 -4.10 6.43
N ARG A 233 -5.03 -4.99 5.83
CA ARG A 233 -5.46 -6.35 5.49
C ARG A 233 -5.72 -7.18 6.74
N VAL A 234 -4.80 -7.16 7.71
CA VAL A 234 -5.02 -7.89 8.97
C VAL A 234 -6.10 -7.24 9.83
N ALA A 235 -6.29 -5.91 9.74
CA ALA A 235 -7.42 -5.24 10.37
C ALA A 235 -8.76 -5.70 9.79
N ALA A 236 -8.85 -5.90 8.47
CA ALA A 236 -10.05 -6.47 7.84
C ALA A 236 -10.35 -7.85 8.43
N VAL A 237 -9.35 -8.75 8.48
CA VAL A 237 -9.47 -10.08 9.09
C VAL A 237 -9.96 -10.00 10.54
N MET A 238 -9.28 -9.21 11.38
CA MET A 238 -9.58 -9.12 12.81
C MET A 238 -10.91 -8.42 13.13
N GLN A 239 -11.43 -7.61 12.21
CA GLN A 239 -12.73 -6.95 12.33
C GLN A 239 -13.85 -7.72 11.62
N GLY A 240 -13.55 -8.88 11.02
CA GLY A 240 -14.53 -9.77 10.40
C GLY A 240 -15.05 -9.28 9.04
N THR A 241 -14.24 -8.52 8.30
CA THR A 241 -14.52 -8.09 6.93
C THR A 241 -13.44 -8.59 5.96
N HIS A 242 -13.75 -8.62 4.66
CA HIS A 242 -12.80 -8.90 3.58
C HIS A 242 -12.35 -7.62 2.85
N ASP A 243 -12.97 -6.49 3.18
CA ASP A 243 -12.73 -5.22 2.51
C ASP A 243 -11.96 -4.28 3.44
N ASN A 244 -10.75 -3.86 3.01
CA ASN A 244 -9.93 -2.94 3.78
C ASN A 244 -10.65 -1.60 4.01
N TYR A 245 -11.54 -1.18 3.11
CA TYR A 245 -12.31 0.05 3.25
C TYR A 245 -13.44 -0.07 4.29
N ASP A 246 -13.72 -1.28 4.77
CA ASP A 246 -14.72 -1.55 5.82
C ASP A 246 -14.11 -1.66 7.22
N ILE A 247 -12.82 -1.41 7.39
CA ILE A 247 -12.22 -1.30 8.74
C ILE A 247 -12.60 0.04 9.38
N ASP A 248 -12.50 0.11 10.71
CA ASP A 248 -12.77 1.31 11.52
C ASP A 248 -12.12 2.59 10.97
N LEU A 249 -10.83 2.54 10.62
CA LEU A 249 -10.08 3.69 10.08
C LEU A 249 -10.70 4.23 8.79
N PHE A 250 -10.95 3.36 7.81
CA PHE A 250 -11.50 3.80 6.52
C PHE A 250 -12.97 4.19 6.62
N LYS A 251 -13.77 3.48 7.44
CA LYS A 251 -15.16 3.85 7.71
C LYS A 251 -15.26 5.27 8.27
N ALA A 252 -14.37 5.66 9.18
CA ALA A 252 -14.33 7.02 9.71
C ALA A 252 -14.04 8.06 8.62
N LEU A 253 -13.02 7.83 7.78
CA LEU A 253 -12.65 8.75 6.70
C LEU A 253 -13.71 8.83 5.58
N ILE A 254 -14.29 7.70 5.19
CA ILE A 254 -15.35 7.62 4.18
C ILE A 254 -16.63 8.29 4.68
N ALA A 255 -16.99 8.09 5.96
CA ALA A 255 -18.14 8.76 6.57
C ALA A 255 -17.97 10.29 6.62
N GLU A 256 -16.77 10.78 6.93
CA GLU A 256 -16.47 12.22 6.87
C GLU A 256 -16.61 12.75 5.44
N SER A 257 -16.09 12.02 4.44
CA SER A 257 -16.24 12.37 3.03
C SER A 257 -17.72 12.45 2.60
N GLY A 258 -18.54 11.45 2.97
CA GLY A 258 -19.98 11.45 2.71
C GLY A 258 -20.70 12.62 3.39
N THR A 259 -20.35 12.93 4.64
CA THR A 259 -20.92 14.04 5.40
C THR A 259 -20.63 15.39 4.75
N LEU A 260 -19.39 15.63 4.34
CA LEU A 260 -18.96 16.91 3.76
C LEU A 260 -19.47 17.13 2.33
N THR A 261 -19.68 16.04 1.57
CA THR A 261 -20.23 16.10 0.20
C THR A 261 -21.76 16.06 0.18
N GLY A 262 -22.40 15.51 1.21
CA GLY A 262 -23.84 15.29 1.26
C GLY A 262 -24.30 14.15 0.33
N THR A 263 -23.41 13.21 0.00
CA THR A 263 -23.69 12.09 -0.91
C THR A 263 -23.61 10.73 -0.18
N SER A 264 -24.26 9.71 -0.74
CA SER A 264 -24.19 8.34 -0.20
C SER A 264 -22.80 7.76 -0.41
N THR A 265 -22.26 7.07 0.59
CA THR A 265 -20.93 6.42 0.52
C THR A 265 -20.95 5.03 -0.10
N ALA A 266 -22.12 4.59 -0.59
CA ALA A 266 -22.35 3.29 -1.22
C ALA A 266 -22.87 3.45 -2.65
N GLY A 267 -23.00 2.33 -3.37
CA GLY A 267 -23.48 2.33 -4.76
C GLY A 267 -22.50 3.00 -5.71
N GLU A 268 -23.01 3.81 -6.64
CA GLU A 268 -22.21 4.48 -7.68
C GLU A 268 -21.11 5.41 -7.15
N ASN A 269 -21.27 5.92 -5.93
CA ASN A 269 -20.32 6.86 -5.30
C ASN A 269 -19.23 6.19 -4.47
N GLN A 270 -19.35 4.87 -4.25
CA GLN A 270 -18.47 4.11 -3.37
C GLN A 270 -16.99 4.26 -3.75
N ALA A 271 -16.66 4.08 -5.03
CA ALA A 271 -15.28 4.20 -5.52
C ALA A 271 -14.71 5.60 -5.25
N SER A 272 -15.48 6.66 -5.49
CA SER A 272 -15.03 8.04 -5.26
C SER A 272 -14.68 8.31 -3.80
N HIS A 273 -15.50 7.86 -2.85
CA HIS A 273 -15.19 8.04 -1.43
C HIS A 273 -13.97 7.24 -0.99
N ARG A 274 -13.78 6.02 -1.52
CA ARG A 274 -12.59 5.20 -1.27
C ARG A 274 -11.33 5.87 -1.77
N VAL A 275 -11.35 6.38 -3.01
CA VAL A 275 -10.21 7.11 -3.61
C VAL A 275 -9.89 8.37 -2.79
N ILE A 276 -10.89 9.16 -2.41
CA ILE A 276 -10.67 10.37 -1.59
C ILE A 276 -10.03 10.00 -0.24
N ALA A 277 -10.54 8.98 0.44
CA ALA A 277 -10.00 8.55 1.73
C ALA A 277 -8.54 8.06 1.62
N ASP A 278 -8.23 7.20 0.64
CA ASP A 278 -6.87 6.71 0.43
C ASP A 278 -5.90 7.85 0.08
N HIS A 279 -6.25 8.67 -0.91
CA HIS A 279 -5.38 9.73 -1.39
C HIS A 279 -5.22 10.89 -0.39
N LEU A 280 -6.20 11.10 0.51
CA LEU A 280 -6.02 11.99 1.66
C LEU A 280 -4.88 11.50 2.56
N ARG A 281 -4.82 10.19 2.88
CA ARG A 281 -3.73 9.62 3.68
C ARG A 281 -2.39 9.82 2.99
N ALA A 282 -2.27 9.39 1.74
CA ALA A 282 -1.03 9.52 0.96
C ALA A 282 -0.56 10.99 0.89
N SER A 283 -1.47 11.91 0.53
CA SER A 283 -1.14 13.33 0.38
C SER A 283 -0.70 13.96 1.70
N ALA A 284 -1.44 13.69 2.79
CA ALA A 284 -1.14 14.25 4.09
C ALA A 284 0.22 13.80 4.64
N PHE A 285 0.54 12.51 4.53
CA PHE A 285 1.83 12.00 4.99
C PHE A 285 3.00 12.47 4.12
N LEU A 286 2.83 12.53 2.80
CA LEU A 286 3.85 13.09 1.92
C LEU A 286 4.16 14.55 2.27
N VAL A 287 3.13 15.36 2.56
CA VAL A 287 3.32 16.75 3.01
C VAL A 287 3.94 16.81 4.41
N ALA A 288 3.54 15.93 5.34
CA ALA A 288 4.11 15.85 6.68
C ALA A 288 5.63 15.53 6.67
N ASP A 289 6.05 14.74 5.70
CA ASP A 289 7.45 14.35 5.46
C ASP A 289 8.21 15.32 4.54
N GLY A 290 7.59 16.44 4.15
CA GLY A 290 8.25 17.56 3.49
C GLY A 290 8.15 17.60 1.96
N VAL A 291 7.30 16.77 1.34
CA VAL A 291 7.01 16.86 -0.09
C VAL A 291 5.97 17.96 -0.34
N LEU A 292 6.26 18.86 -1.28
CA LEU A 292 5.30 19.88 -1.73
C LEU A 292 4.90 19.62 -3.20
N PRO A 293 3.66 19.98 -3.62
CA PRO A 293 3.23 19.82 -5.00
C PRO A 293 4.13 20.57 -5.98
N ALA A 294 4.59 19.86 -7.02
CA ALA A 294 5.48 20.39 -8.06
C ALA A 294 5.14 19.78 -9.44
N ASN A 295 5.84 20.21 -10.49
CA ASN A 295 5.71 19.65 -11.84
C ASN A 295 6.69 18.51 -12.13
N GLU A 296 7.63 18.23 -11.23
CA GLU A 296 8.64 17.18 -11.42
C GLU A 296 8.86 16.35 -10.15
N GLY A 297 9.44 15.16 -10.33
CA GLY A 297 9.87 14.27 -9.25
C GLY A 297 8.76 13.90 -8.26
N ARG A 298 9.12 13.81 -6.97
CA ARG A 298 8.18 13.46 -5.88
C ARG A 298 7.02 14.43 -5.76
N GLY A 299 7.27 15.73 -5.99
CA GLY A 299 6.25 16.75 -5.94
C GLY A 299 5.20 16.62 -7.05
N TYR A 300 5.60 16.10 -8.22
CA TYR A 300 4.65 15.75 -9.27
C TYR A 300 3.76 14.58 -8.89
N VAL A 301 4.32 13.52 -8.32
CA VAL A 301 3.51 12.37 -7.86
C VAL A 301 2.51 12.79 -6.79
N LEU A 302 2.92 13.60 -5.81
CA LEU A 302 2.00 14.18 -4.84
C LEU A 302 0.88 14.98 -5.53
N ARG A 303 1.23 15.84 -6.49
CA ARG A 303 0.24 16.60 -7.28
C ARG A 303 -0.74 15.69 -8.01
N ARG A 304 -0.29 14.57 -8.61
CA ARG A 304 -1.16 13.61 -9.30
C ARG A 304 -2.16 12.95 -8.35
N ILE A 305 -1.68 12.44 -7.21
CA ILE A 305 -2.52 11.83 -6.16
C ILE A 305 -3.56 12.84 -5.66
N MET A 306 -3.14 14.06 -5.33
CA MET A 306 -4.05 15.13 -4.89
C MET A 306 -5.13 15.42 -5.95
N ARG A 307 -4.74 15.62 -7.21
CA ARG A 307 -5.68 15.99 -8.28
C ARG A 307 -6.66 14.87 -8.62
N ARG A 308 -6.27 13.60 -8.52
CA ARG A 308 -7.20 12.45 -8.66
C ARG A 308 -8.29 12.51 -7.59
N ALA A 309 -7.92 12.67 -6.32
CA ALA A 309 -8.90 12.81 -5.24
C ALA A 309 -9.82 14.02 -5.42
N MET A 310 -9.26 15.17 -5.85
CA MET A 310 -10.04 16.38 -6.11
C MET A 310 -11.00 16.23 -7.29
N ARG A 311 -10.65 15.43 -8.32
CA ARG A 311 -11.58 15.06 -9.39
C ARG A 311 -12.73 14.22 -8.84
N HIS A 312 -12.46 13.21 -8.00
CA HIS A 312 -13.54 12.45 -7.36
C HIS A 312 -14.43 13.31 -6.47
N ALA A 313 -13.85 14.27 -5.73
CA ALA A 313 -14.64 15.24 -4.97
C ALA A 313 -15.54 16.09 -5.89
N HIS A 314 -15.04 16.50 -7.06
CA HIS A 314 -15.83 17.20 -8.07
C HIS A 314 -16.96 16.32 -8.65
N LEU A 315 -16.69 15.03 -8.95
CA LEU A 315 -17.70 14.09 -9.43
C LEU A 315 -18.84 13.88 -8.43
N LEU A 316 -18.53 13.90 -7.13
CA LEU A 316 -19.51 13.87 -6.05
C LEU A 316 -20.27 15.20 -5.86
N GLY A 317 -19.96 16.23 -6.66
CA GLY A 317 -20.63 17.53 -6.61
C GLY A 317 -20.15 18.45 -5.48
N ALA A 318 -18.93 18.25 -4.94
CA ALA A 318 -18.41 19.09 -3.86
C ALA A 318 -18.28 20.57 -4.29
N LYS A 319 -19.06 21.45 -3.65
CA LYS A 319 -19.10 22.89 -3.99
C LYS A 319 -17.87 23.66 -3.56
N ASP A 320 -17.30 23.28 -2.42
CA ASP A 320 -16.11 23.90 -1.82
C ASP A 320 -14.95 22.90 -1.79
N PRO A 321 -13.69 23.35 -1.71
CA PRO A 321 -12.55 22.46 -1.53
C PRO A 321 -12.78 21.47 -0.37
N LEU A 322 -12.63 20.18 -0.63
CA LEU A 322 -13.02 19.09 0.27
C LEU A 322 -11.85 18.60 1.12
N MET A 323 -10.69 18.31 0.50
CA MET A 323 -9.68 17.45 1.12
C MET A 323 -9.11 18.06 2.41
N HIS A 324 -8.85 19.36 2.43
CA HIS A 324 -8.31 20.04 3.61
C HIS A 324 -9.23 19.94 4.84
N ARG A 325 -10.55 19.86 4.65
CA ARG A 325 -11.53 19.76 5.73
C ARG A 325 -11.52 18.39 6.40
N MET A 326 -11.08 17.36 5.67
CA MET A 326 -10.99 15.98 6.16
C MET A 326 -9.72 15.72 6.98
N VAL A 327 -8.73 16.64 6.98
CA VAL A 327 -7.45 16.45 7.70
C VAL A 327 -7.69 16.26 9.20
N GLY A 328 -8.72 16.91 9.77
CA GLY A 328 -9.13 16.69 11.15
C GLY A 328 -9.44 15.23 11.47
N ALA A 329 -10.29 14.59 10.66
CA ALA A 329 -10.64 13.18 10.81
C ALA A 329 -9.40 12.28 10.67
N LEU A 330 -8.56 12.52 9.66
CA LEU A 330 -7.31 11.77 9.48
C LEU A 330 -6.39 11.86 10.71
N THR A 331 -6.21 13.07 11.26
CA THR A 331 -5.39 13.25 12.47
C THR A 331 -5.98 12.56 13.70
N GLY A 332 -7.32 12.43 13.77
CA GLY A 332 -7.99 11.68 14.82
C GLY A 332 -7.70 10.18 14.75
N GLU A 333 -7.72 9.60 13.55
CA GLU A 333 -7.49 8.17 13.34
C GLU A 333 -6.02 7.76 13.51
N MET A 334 -5.09 8.58 12.99
CA MET A 334 -3.69 8.19 12.81
C MET A 334 -2.68 9.01 13.62
N GLY A 335 -3.07 10.16 14.18
CA GLY A 335 -2.13 11.11 14.80
C GLY A 335 -1.40 10.58 16.03
N ASN A 336 -1.96 9.62 16.75
CA ASN A 336 -1.31 8.99 17.91
C ASN A 336 -0.12 8.11 17.50
N ALA A 337 -0.26 7.36 16.40
CA ALA A 337 0.81 6.53 15.85
C ALA A 337 1.85 7.37 15.11
N PHE A 338 1.42 8.50 14.53
CA PHE A 338 2.25 9.39 13.72
C PHE A 338 2.12 10.86 14.14
N PRO A 339 2.82 11.28 15.22
CA PRO A 339 2.76 12.64 15.75
C PRO A 339 3.16 13.72 14.72
N GLU A 340 3.94 13.36 13.70
CA GLU A 340 4.29 14.23 12.59
C GLU A 340 3.07 14.75 11.81
N LEU A 341 1.98 13.98 11.73
CA LEU A 341 0.72 14.45 11.14
C LEU A 341 0.11 15.60 11.95
N ILE A 342 0.12 15.49 13.28
CA ILE A 342 -0.40 16.53 14.17
C ILE A 342 0.44 17.79 14.04
N ARG A 343 1.77 17.63 14.07
CA ARG A 343 2.73 18.74 13.88
C ARG A 343 2.53 19.45 12.54
N ALA A 344 2.35 18.69 11.46
CA ALA A 344 2.26 19.22 10.10
C ALA A 344 0.84 19.63 9.67
N LYS A 345 -0.19 19.39 10.50
CA LYS A 345 -1.60 19.65 10.18
C LYS A 345 -1.85 21.02 9.51
N PRO A 346 -1.34 22.16 10.02
CA PRO A 346 -1.56 23.45 9.36
C PRO A 346 -0.98 23.53 7.93
N LEU A 347 0.19 22.93 7.71
CA LEU A 347 0.82 22.88 6.39
C LEU A 347 0.04 21.97 5.44
N ILE A 348 -0.44 20.82 5.94
CA ILE A 348 -1.25 19.87 5.17
C ILE A 348 -2.55 20.54 4.70
N GLU A 349 -3.29 21.18 5.62
CA GLU A 349 -4.55 21.87 5.32
C GLU A 349 -4.36 22.97 4.26
N GLU A 350 -3.36 23.85 4.45
CA GLU A 350 -3.08 24.93 3.49
C GLU A 350 -2.65 24.40 2.11
N THR A 351 -1.81 23.35 2.09
CA THR A 351 -1.32 22.76 0.83
C THR A 351 -2.46 22.13 0.04
N LEU A 352 -3.32 21.34 0.70
CA LEU A 352 -4.50 20.73 0.08
C LEU A 352 -5.46 21.80 -0.44
N LEU A 353 -5.78 22.80 0.39
CA LEU A 353 -6.70 23.88 0.03
C LEU A 353 -6.21 24.65 -1.20
N ARG A 354 -4.93 25.02 -1.23
CA ARG A 354 -4.34 25.79 -2.32
C ARG A 354 -4.31 25.01 -3.63
N GLU A 355 -3.86 23.75 -3.61
CA GLU A 355 -3.80 22.92 -4.82
C GLU A 355 -5.20 22.63 -5.35
N GLU A 356 -6.17 22.31 -4.49
CA GLU A 356 -7.56 22.09 -4.88
C GLU A 356 -8.20 23.33 -5.49
N SER A 357 -8.02 24.48 -4.85
CA SER A 357 -8.55 25.76 -5.35
C SER A 357 -7.98 26.13 -6.72
N ASN A 358 -6.72 25.81 -6.98
CA ASN A 358 -6.09 26.05 -8.27
C ASN A 358 -6.58 25.06 -9.32
N PHE A 359 -6.59 23.77 -9.02
CA PHE A 359 -7.00 22.73 -9.97
C PHE A 359 -8.46 22.86 -10.37
N ARG A 360 -9.36 23.20 -9.44
CA ARG A 360 -10.79 23.42 -9.75
C ARG A 360 -11.03 24.45 -10.86
N ARG A 361 -10.18 25.47 -10.98
CA ARG A 361 -10.30 26.51 -12.03
C ARG A 361 -10.10 25.95 -13.44
N THR A 362 -9.30 24.89 -13.57
CA THR A 362 -8.99 24.25 -14.85
C THR A 362 -9.76 22.94 -15.05
N LEU A 363 -10.13 22.25 -13.97
CA LEU A 363 -10.88 20.99 -13.96
C LEU A 363 -12.16 21.07 -14.79
N ASP A 364 -13.04 22.03 -14.51
CA ASP A 364 -14.32 22.16 -15.23
C ASP A 364 -14.14 22.37 -16.74
N LYS A 365 -13.08 23.09 -17.13
CA LYS A 365 -12.78 23.34 -18.55
C LYS A 365 -12.18 22.11 -19.21
N GLY A 366 -11.29 21.41 -18.51
CA GLY A 366 -10.67 20.18 -19.00
C GLY A 366 -11.70 19.06 -19.17
N LEU A 367 -12.62 18.88 -18.21
CA LEU A 367 -13.70 17.89 -18.33
C LEU A 367 -14.64 18.19 -19.49
N LYS A 368 -15.01 19.47 -19.71
CA LYS A 368 -15.83 19.85 -20.87
C LYS A 368 -15.12 19.59 -22.20
N LEU A 369 -13.82 19.83 -22.26
CA LEU A 369 -13.03 19.49 -23.45
C LEU A 369 -13.02 17.97 -23.65
N LEU A 370 -12.71 17.20 -22.60
CA LEU A 370 -12.70 15.75 -22.65
C LEU A 370 -14.04 15.18 -23.11
N ASP A 371 -15.16 15.65 -22.53
CA ASP A 371 -16.51 15.22 -22.92
C ASP A 371 -16.85 15.56 -24.37
N ALA A 372 -16.34 16.66 -24.91
CA ALA A 372 -16.54 17.03 -26.32
C ALA A 372 -15.74 16.14 -27.27
N GLU A 373 -14.50 15.79 -26.91
CA GLU A 373 -13.61 14.96 -27.72
C GLU A 373 -14.08 13.49 -27.76
N ILE A 374 -14.74 13.02 -26.70
CA ILE A 374 -15.26 11.64 -26.61
C ILE A 374 -16.74 11.50 -26.92
N ALA A 375 -17.41 12.57 -27.35
CA ALA A 375 -18.85 12.58 -27.57
C ALA A 375 -19.31 11.56 -28.64
N ASP A 376 -18.47 11.33 -29.66
CA ASP A 376 -18.73 10.44 -30.78
C ASP A 376 -17.92 9.13 -30.71
N MET A 377 -17.26 8.85 -29.58
CA MET A 377 -16.47 7.63 -29.38
C MET A 377 -17.32 6.48 -28.86
N GLU A 378 -17.04 5.27 -29.33
CA GLU A 378 -17.68 4.02 -28.91
C GLU A 378 -16.80 3.23 -27.93
N GLU A 379 -17.40 2.30 -27.20
CA GLU A 379 -16.67 1.40 -26.29
C GLU A 379 -15.51 0.69 -27.01
N GLY A 380 -14.31 0.77 -26.42
CA GLY A 380 -13.08 0.24 -27.00
C GLY A 380 -12.27 1.25 -27.83
N ASP A 381 -12.82 2.44 -28.12
CA ASP A 381 -12.08 3.48 -28.81
C ASP A 381 -10.95 4.07 -27.95
N VAL A 382 -9.96 4.66 -28.62
CA VAL A 382 -8.74 5.20 -28.00
C VAL A 382 -8.66 6.71 -28.22
N LEU A 383 -8.60 7.48 -27.13
CA LEU A 383 -8.43 8.93 -27.19
C LEU A 383 -7.04 9.26 -27.76
N PRO A 384 -6.94 10.15 -28.77
CA PRO A 384 -5.65 10.55 -29.33
C PRO A 384 -4.70 11.13 -28.27
N GLY A 385 -3.41 10.76 -28.37
CA GLY A 385 -2.38 11.22 -27.44
C GLY A 385 -2.20 12.74 -27.44
N GLU A 386 -2.37 13.40 -28.59
CA GLU A 386 -2.36 14.87 -28.71
C GLU A 386 -3.45 15.53 -27.85
N THR A 387 -4.64 14.93 -27.81
CA THR A 387 -5.76 15.43 -26.97
C THR A 387 -5.45 15.23 -25.48
N ALA A 388 -4.93 14.06 -25.10
CA ALA A 388 -4.46 13.81 -23.74
C ALA A 388 -3.32 14.77 -23.34
N PHE A 389 -2.40 15.06 -24.27
CA PHE A 389 -1.29 15.99 -24.06
C PHE A 389 -1.79 17.42 -23.88
N LYS A 390 -2.79 17.85 -24.65
CA LYS A 390 -3.45 19.15 -24.47
C LYS A 390 -4.15 19.26 -23.11
N LEU A 391 -4.82 18.20 -22.65
CA LEU A 391 -5.40 18.14 -21.31
C LEU A 391 -4.31 18.30 -20.23
N TYR A 392 -3.17 17.65 -20.41
CA TYR A 392 -2.02 17.77 -19.53
C TYR A 392 -1.39 19.17 -19.53
N ASP A 393 -0.97 19.66 -20.69
CA ASP A 393 -0.22 20.91 -20.84
C ASP A 393 -1.07 22.15 -20.51
N THR A 394 -2.31 22.20 -21.02
CA THR A 394 -3.15 23.40 -20.91
C THR A 394 -4.02 23.41 -19.65
N PHE A 395 -4.55 22.25 -19.25
CA PHE A 395 -5.51 22.15 -18.14
C PHE A 395 -4.92 21.50 -16.89
N GLY A 396 -3.70 20.98 -16.97
CA GLY A 396 -3.02 20.34 -15.86
C GLY A 396 -3.65 19.00 -15.47
N PHE A 397 -4.21 18.26 -16.43
CA PHE A 397 -4.73 16.91 -16.21
C PHE A 397 -3.59 15.91 -16.37
N PRO A 398 -3.12 15.26 -15.28
CA PRO A 398 -2.17 14.17 -15.42
C PRO A 398 -2.71 13.09 -16.37
N TYR A 399 -1.82 12.41 -17.08
CA TYR A 399 -2.17 11.33 -18.00
C TYR A 399 -3.09 10.29 -17.34
N ASP A 400 -2.72 9.82 -16.15
CA ASP A 400 -3.47 8.83 -15.38
C ASP A 400 -4.85 9.34 -14.90
N LEU A 401 -5.01 10.65 -14.74
CA LEU A 401 -6.32 11.25 -14.43
C LEU A 401 -7.24 11.20 -15.66
N THR A 402 -6.68 11.32 -16.86
CA THR A 402 -7.41 11.16 -18.13
C THR A 402 -7.79 9.70 -18.35
N GLU A 403 -6.85 8.76 -18.13
CA GLU A 403 -7.14 7.32 -18.18
C GLU A 403 -8.27 6.93 -17.21
N ASP A 404 -8.20 7.39 -15.96
CA ASP A 404 -9.25 7.10 -14.97
C ASP A 404 -10.61 7.75 -15.34
N ALA A 405 -10.62 8.85 -16.10
CA ALA A 405 -11.85 9.45 -16.61
C ALA A 405 -12.51 8.63 -17.72
N LEU A 406 -11.68 7.99 -18.54
CA LEU A 406 -12.12 7.19 -19.68
C LEU A 406 -12.44 5.75 -19.32
N ARG A 407 -11.84 5.22 -18.24
CA ARG A 407 -12.10 3.86 -17.74
C ARG A 407 -13.58 3.59 -17.50
N ALA A 408 -14.30 4.55 -16.91
CA ALA A 408 -15.73 4.40 -16.63
C ALA A 408 -16.60 4.31 -17.90
N LYS A 409 -16.06 4.69 -19.06
CA LYS A 409 -16.71 4.64 -20.37
C LYS A 409 -16.13 3.53 -21.27
N SER A 410 -15.29 2.65 -20.72
CA SER A 410 -14.57 1.62 -21.49
C SER A 410 -13.74 2.19 -22.66
N LEU A 411 -13.17 3.39 -22.48
CA LEU A 411 -12.33 4.06 -23.48
C LEU A 411 -10.85 3.99 -23.08
N GLY A 412 -9.97 3.85 -24.07
CA GLY A 412 -8.51 3.89 -23.90
C GLY A 412 -7.90 5.27 -24.11
N VAL A 413 -6.62 5.44 -23.79
CA VAL A 413 -5.82 6.63 -24.13
C VAL A 413 -4.58 6.18 -24.88
N ASP A 414 -4.25 6.81 -26.00
CA ASP A 414 -3.02 6.55 -26.74
C ASP A 414 -1.81 7.04 -25.92
N ARG A 415 -1.10 6.08 -25.33
CA ARG A 415 0.09 6.32 -24.50
C ARG A 415 1.33 6.62 -25.32
N GLU A 416 1.44 6.09 -26.53
CA GLU A 416 2.63 6.28 -27.36
C GLU A 416 2.59 7.66 -28.02
N GLY A 417 1.40 8.14 -28.38
CA GLY A 417 1.20 9.49 -28.91
C GLY A 417 1.22 10.61 -27.87
N PHE A 418 1.00 10.31 -26.58
CA PHE A 418 1.13 11.26 -25.46
C PHE A 418 2.59 11.44 -25.06
#